data_AF-A0A441U625-F1
#
_entry.id   AF-A0A441U625-F1
#
_cell.length_a   1.000
_cell.length_b   1.000
_cell.length_c   1.000
_cell.angle_alpha   90.00
_cell.angle_beta   90.00
_cell.angle_gamma   90.00
#
_symmetry.space_group_name_H-M   'P 1'
#
loop_
_entity.id
_entity.type
_entity.pdbx_description
1 polymer ?
#
loop_
_entity_poly.entity_id
_entity_poly.type
_entity_poly.pdbx_seq_one_letter_code
_entity_poly.pdbx_strand_id
1 'polypeptide(L)'
;MNFDIPARTEDYRVRIADFVEREILPLEADKTSYDAHGNIALPLLEGLRAKARMAGLWCLQLKLESGGAGLGKIDIAVCYEEMNRSIFGPVVFNSAAPDDGNMMVLEALGTPAQKEKWLKPIVEGKVRSAFAMTEPHPGGGSDPSMIMTRAERRGDKYVVTGRKWFITGAQQASHFILIARTSDDPRHGLSALMFHKDQPGWRIARRIEIMGPEEHGGHCELEFDGLKIPVEDMLVGEGRGMKVTQVRLGPARLTHCMRWLGLSKRCVEIARAYAAERYGFGQRLADRESVQMKLGDLAMRIEIGRILMMKAAWELDRGGFARKEVSMAKVQVANVLHDAADVAIQINGARGYSKDTVLEWIYRYARQARLVDGADEVHKMVLNRFLNEEERGFWRWTVEGEA
;
A
#
# COMPACT_ATOMS: atom_id res chain seq x y z
N MET A 1 17.96 -7.56 22.12
CA MET A 1 17.22 -6.60 21.28
C MET A 1 18.23 -5.70 20.61
N ASN A 2 18.24 -5.64 19.28
CA ASN A 2 19.15 -4.84 18.47
C ASN A 2 18.31 -3.98 17.51
N PHE A 3 18.60 -2.69 17.42
CA PHE A 3 17.89 -1.73 16.58
C PHE A 3 18.73 -1.26 15.38
N ASP A 4 19.94 -1.80 15.21
CA ASP A 4 20.79 -1.53 14.07
C ASP A 4 20.29 -2.31 12.84
N ILE A 5 20.36 -1.67 11.66
CA ILE A 5 20.08 -2.33 10.38
C ILE A 5 21.37 -2.92 9.78
N PRO A 6 21.29 -4.01 9.00
CA PRO A 6 22.46 -4.57 8.32
C PRO A 6 23.09 -3.57 7.33
N ALA A 7 24.42 -3.65 7.14
CA ALA A 7 25.14 -2.79 6.19
C ALA A 7 24.62 -2.91 4.74
N ARG A 8 24.17 -4.10 4.34
CA ARG A 8 23.53 -4.32 3.03
C ARG A 8 22.23 -3.52 2.89
N THR A 9 21.45 -3.45 3.96
CA THR A 9 20.18 -2.72 4.01
C THR A 9 20.43 -1.22 3.98
N GLU A 10 21.46 -0.75 4.69
CA GLU A 10 21.90 0.64 4.67
C GLU A 10 22.37 1.08 3.27
N ASP A 11 23.10 0.24 2.53
CA ASP A 11 23.49 0.53 1.15
C ASP A 11 22.28 0.84 0.25
N TYR A 12 21.25 -0.03 0.29
CA TYR A 12 20.01 0.22 -0.46
C TYR A 12 19.32 1.49 0.02
N ARG A 13 19.19 1.69 1.34
CA ARG A 13 18.53 2.87 1.91
C ARG A 13 19.19 4.17 1.43
N VAL A 14 20.52 4.28 1.50
CA VAL A 14 21.27 5.46 1.07
C VAL A 14 21.10 5.72 -0.42
N ARG A 15 21.24 4.67 -1.25
CA ARG A 15 21.07 4.79 -2.70
C ARG A 15 19.65 5.22 -3.10
N ILE A 16 18.63 4.73 -2.40
CA ILE A 16 17.25 5.17 -2.58
C ILE A 16 17.10 6.63 -2.16
N ALA A 17 17.61 7.02 -1.00
CA ALA A 17 17.52 8.39 -0.50
C ALA A 17 18.17 9.38 -1.47
N ASP A 18 19.37 9.05 -1.98
CA ASP A 18 20.08 9.85 -2.98
C ASP A 18 19.31 9.93 -4.31
N PHE A 19 18.75 8.81 -4.78
CA PHE A 19 17.94 8.77 -5.99
C PHE A 19 16.69 9.64 -5.84
N VAL A 20 15.97 9.51 -4.72
CA VAL A 20 14.76 10.29 -4.43
C VAL A 20 15.07 11.78 -4.35
N GLU A 21 16.15 12.17 -3.66
CA GLU A 21 16.57 13.57 -3.52
C GLU A 21 16.93 14.20 -4.88
N ARG A 22 17.69 13.49 -5.72
CA ARG A 22 18.27 14.06 -6.94
C ARG A 22 17.37 13.93 -8.16
N GLU A 23 16.68 12.80 -8.30
CA GLU A 23 15.96 12.45 -9.54
C GLU A 23 14.45 12.66 -9.41
N ILE A 24 13.89 12.59 -8.19
CA ILE A 24 12.42 12.56 -8.02
C ILE A 24 11.89 13.84 -7.38
N LEU A 25 12.41 14.26 -6.22
CA LEU A 25 11.90 15.42 -5.48
C LEU A 25 11.83 16.73 -6.31
N PRO A 26 12.81 17.06 -7.18
CA PRO A 26 12.72 18.26 -8.00
C PRO A 26 11.51 18.30 -8.93
N LEU A 27 10.98 17.13 -9.31
CA LEU A 27 9.84 16.99 -10.22
C LEU A 27 8.50 17.34 -9.55
N GLU A 28 8.42 17.28 -8.22
CA GLU A 28 7.17 17.61 -7.50
C GLU A 28 6.78 19.09 -7.65
N ALA A 29 7.77 19.99 -7.82
CA ALA A 29 7.52 21.40 -8.03
C ALA A 29 7.12 21.74 -9.48
N ASP A 30 7.41 20.83 -10.43
CA ASP A 30 7.12 21.04 -11.85
C ASP A 30 5.72 20.55 -12.20
N LYS A 31 4.83 21.49 -12.51
CA LYS A 31 3.45 21.20 -12.91
C LYS A 31 3.37 20.32 -14.17
N THR A 32 4.38 20.35 -15.03
CA THR A 32 4.43 19.51 -16.25
C THR A 32 4.76 18.05 -15.95
N SER A 33 5.26 17.76 -14.74
CA SER A 33 5.49 16.39 -14.28
C SER A 33 4.18 15.63 -14.00
N TYR A 34 3.05 16.34 -13.90
CA TYR A 34 1.76 15.76 -13.54
C TYR A 34 0.86 15.53 -14.76
N ASP A 35 0.10 14.43 -14.74
CA ASP A 35 -1.01 14.21 -15.66
C ASP A 35 -2.29 14.93 -15.19
N ALA A 36 -3.37 14.80 -15.98
CA ALA A 36 -4.66 15.43 -15.69
C ALA A 36 -5.32 14.93 -14.38
N HIS A 37 -4.82 13.84 -13.79
CA HIS A 37 -5.32 13.26 -12.55
C HIS A 37 -4.37 13.52 -11.36
N GLY A 38 -3.31 14.30 -11.54
CA GLY A 38 -2.34 14.59 -10.48
C GLY A 38 -1.38 13.44 -10.17
N ASN A 39 -1.24 12.47 -11.09
CA ASN A 39 -0.19 11.45 -11.04
C ASN A 39 1.05 11.93 -11.80
N ILE A 40 2.22 11.33 -11.56
CA ILE A 40 3.37 11.53 -12.45
C ILE A 40 3.03 11.10 -13.88
N ALA A 41 3.33 11.95 -14.86
CA ALA A 41 3.06 11.68 -16.26
C ALA A 41 3.81 10.42 -16.73
N LEU A 42 3.13 9.55 -17.48
CA LEU A 42 3.68 8.25 -17.88
C LEU A 42 5.02 8.33 -18.61
N PRO A 43 5.26 9.24 -19.58
CA PRO A 43 6.56 9.32 -20.25
C PRO A 43 7.71 9.64 -19.29
N LEU A 44 7.48 10.54 -18.33
CA LEU A 44 8.45 10.90 -17.30
C LEU A 44 8.70 9.73 -16.34
N LEU A 45 7.62 9.07 -15.92
CA LEU A 45 7.69 7.87 -15.09
C LEU A 45 8.55 6.79 -15.75
N GLU A 46 8.32 6.45 -17.02
CA GLU A 46 9.08 5.39 -17.69
C GLU A 46 10.59 5.70 -17.77
N GLY A 47 10.96 6.98 -17.95
CA GLY A 47 12.35 7.42 -17.85
C GLY A 47 12.96 7.17 -16.46
N LEU A 48 12.23 7.50 -15.39
CA LEU A 48 12.68 7.26 -14.01
C LEU A 48 12.75 5.77 -13.68
N ARG A 49 11.80 4.96 -14.14
CA ARG A 49 11.81 3.50 -13.97
C ARG A 49 13.02 2.88 -14.64
N ALA A 50 13.40 3.34 -15.83
CA ALA A 50 14.62 2.90 -16.50
C ALA A 50 15.87 3.21 -15.65
N LYS A 51 15.97 4.43 -15.09
CA LYS A 51 17.05 4.80 -14.17
C LYS A 51 17.07 3.94 -12.91
N ALA A 52 15.90 3.70 -12.28
CA ALA A 52 15.78 2.88 -11.08
C ALA A 52 16.23 1.42 -11.34
N ARG A 53 15.90 0.85 -12.51
CA ARG A 53 16.41 -0.47 -12.92
C ARG A 53 17.92 -0.48 -13.11
N MET A 54 18.47 0.49 -13.82
CA MET A 54 19.93 0.61 -14.00
C MET A 54 20.65 0.75 -12.67
N ALA A 55 20.04 1.46 -11.72
CA ALA A 55 20.54 1.61 -10.37
C ALA A 55 20.30 0.37 -9.49
N GLY A 56 19.68 -0.71 -9.97
CA GLY A 56 19.40 -1.91 -9.19
C GLY A 56 18.41 -1.70 -8.04
N LEU A 57 17.50 -0.73 -8.17
CA LEU A 57 16.51 -0.33 -7.15
C LEU A 57 15.08 -0.79 -7.50
N TRP A 58 14.91 -1.65 -8.50
CA TRP A 58 13.62 -2.09 -9.02
C TRP A 58 13.12 -3.36 -8.32
N CYS A 59 11.84 -3.40 -7.93
CA CYS A 59 11.18 -4.58 -7.33
C CYS A 59 11.91 -5.19 -6.11
N LEU A 60 12.52 -4.36 -5.26
CA LEU A 60 13.34 -4.84 -4.13
C LEU A 60 12.59 -5.77 -3.16
N GLN A 61 11.26 -5.67 -3.10
CA GLN A 61 10.39 -6.46 -2.23
C GLN A 61 10.21 -7.92 -2.66
N LEU A 62 10.59 -8.27 -3.90
CA LEU A 62 10.47 -9.62 -4.44
C LEU A 62 11.75 -10.42 -4.19
N LYS A 63 11.65 -11.74 -4.33
CA LYS A 63 12.79 -12.64 -4.24
C LYS A 63 13.71 -12.50 -5.45
N LEU A 64 14.94 -12.96 -5.30
CA LEU A 64 15.95 -12.94 -6.38
C LEU A 64 15.44 -13.68 -7.62
N GLU A 65 14.82 -14.85 -7.46
CA GLU A 65 14.28 -15.65 -8.57
C GLU A 65 13.13 -14.97 -9.33
N SER A 66 12.48 -13.98 -8.71
CA SER A 66 11.40 -13.19 -9.31
C SER A 66 11.89 -11.83 -9.83
N GLY A 67 13.21 -11.58 -9.84
CA GLY A 67 13.81 -10.33 -10.30
C GLY A 67 13.85 -9.20 -9.27
N GLY A 68 13.66 -9.51 -7.99
CA GLY A 68 13.86 -8.56 -6.88
C GLY A 68 15.24 -8.66 -6.23
N ALA A 69 15.37 -8.11 -5.01
CA ALA A 69 16.63 -8.09 -4.26
C ALA A 69 16.71 -9.13 -3.13
N GLY A 70 15.61 -9.85 -2.87
CA GLY A 70 15.54 -10.84 -1.79
C GLY A 70 15.68 -10.23 -0.40
N LEU A 71 15.18 -9.01 -0.21
CA LEU A 71 15.17 -8.33 1.09
C LEU A 71 14.06 -8.89 1.97
N GLY A 72 14.37 -9.06 3.27
CA GLY A 72 13.36 -9.35 4.28
C GLY A 72 12.38 -8.18 4.47
N LYS A 73 11.32 -8.40 5.23
CA LYS A 73 10.35 -7.37 5.59
C LYS A 73 10.98 -6.29 6.48
N ILE A 74 11.94 -6.63 7.33
CA ILE A 74 12.69 -5.63 8.10
C ILE A 74 13.51 -4.75 7.15
N ASP A 75 14.22 -5.36 6.21
CA ASP A 75 15.12 -4.64 5.30
C ASP A 75 14.37 -3.75 4.31
N ILE A 76 13.25 -4.25 3.77
CA ILE A 76 12.44 -3.49 2.83
C ILE A 76 11.73 -2.31 3.51
N ALA A 77 11.53 -2.36 4.84
CA ALA A 77 10.86 -1.30 5.58
C ALA A 77 11.60 0.04 5.50
N VAL A 78 12.90 0.04 5.76
CA VAL A 78 13.69 1.27 5.67
C VAL A 78 13.80 1.77 4.22
N CYS A 79 13.77 0.86 3.25
CA CYS A 79 13.75 1.22 1.84
C CYS A 79 12.45 1.95 1.49
N TYR A 80 11.29 1.41 1.88
CA TYR A 80 9.98 1.98 1.56
C TYR A 80 9.74 3.34 2.23
N GLU A 81 10.31 3.56 3.43
CA GLU A 81 10.31 4.88 4.07
C GLU A 81 11.02 5.93 3.20
N GLU A 82 12.21 5.62 2.66
CA GLU A 82 12.95 6.56 1.82
C GLU A 82 12.34 6.71 0.42
N MET A 83 11.86 5.60 -0.17
CA MET A 83 11.15 5.64 -1.45
C MET A 83 9.99 6.62 -1.39
N ASN A 84 9.20 6.59 -0.32
CA ASN A 84 8.01 7.43 -0.19
C ASN A 84 8.27 8.77 0.52
N ARG A 85 9.53 9.19 0.66
CA ARG A 85 9.85 10.59 0.98
C ARG A 85 9.41 11.53 -0.15
N SER A 86 9.33 11.00 -1.39
CA SER A 86 8.65 11.64 -2.52
C SER A 86 7.32 10.94 -2.84
N ILE A 87 6.31 11.73 -3.23
CA ILE A 87 4.99 11.21 -3.64
C ILE A 87 5.03 10.38 -4.93
N PHE A 88 6.09 10.49 -5.73
CA PHE A 88 6.28 9.71 -6.95
C PHE A 88 7.14 8.46 -6.75
N GLY A 89 7.84 8.35 -5.63
CA GLY A 89 8.86 7.33 -5.45
C GLY A 89 8.36 5.90 -5.57
N PRO A 90 7.30 5.45 -4.86
CA PRO A 90 6.87 4.05 -4.91
C PRO A 90 6.60 3.54 -6.33
N VAL A 91 6.01 4.37 -7.19
CA VAL A 91 5.66 4.00 -8.56
C VAL A 91 6.89 3.94 -9.48
N VAL A 92 7.93 4.72 -9.18
CA VAL A 92 9.25 4.66 -9.84
C VAL A 92 10.00 3.37 -9.54
N PHE A 93 9.88 2.82 -8.33
CA PHE A 93 10.58 1.59 -7.92
C PHE A 93 9.77 0.29 -8.15
N ASN A 94 8.55 0.40 -8.69
CA ASN A 94 7.55 -0.69 -8.77
C ASN A 94 7.10 -1.23 -7.41
N SER A 95 6.99 -0.33 -6.44
CA SER A 95 6.64 -0.61 -5.05
C SER A 95 5.35 0.12 -4.64
N ALA A 96 4.54 0.54 -5.62
CA ALA A 96 3.24 1.17 -5.42
C ALA A 96 2.12 0.13 -5.34
N ALA A 97 1.09 0.43 -4.55
CA ALA A 97 -0.13 -0.37 -4.56
C ALA A 97 -0.95 -0.02 -5.83
N PRO A 98 -1.74 -0.96 -6.38
CA PRO A 98 -1.94 -2.34 -5.93
C PRO A 98 -0.89 -3.34 -6.44
N ASP A 99 0.00 -2.93 -7.35
CA ASP A 99 1.01 -3.79 -7.99
C ASP A 99 1.91 -4.48 -6.98
N ASP A 100 2.39 -3.75 -5.97
CA ASP A 100 3.22 -4.25 -4.87
C ASP A 100 2.62 -5.51 -4.21
N GLY A 101 1.39 -5.39 -3.71
CA GLY A 101 0.68 -6.51 -3.08
C GLY A 101 0.32 -7.63 -4.05
N ASN A 102 0.00 -7.29 -5.30
CA ASN A 102 -0.35 -8.26 -6.34
C ASN A 102 0.86 -9.10 -6.77
N MET A 103 2.03 -8.48 -6.91
CA MET A 103 3.26 -9.20 -7.21
C MET A 103 3.62 -10.16 -6.07
N MET A 104 3.56 -9.71 -4.82
CA MET A 104 3.86 -10.57 -3.65
C MET A 104 2.92 -11.77 -3.54
N VAL A 105 1.61 -11.61 -3.75
CA VAL A 105 0.67 -12.74 -3.65
C VAL A 105 0.83 -13.72 -4.82
N LEU A 106 1.08 -13.24 -6.04
CA LEU A 106 1.35 -14.09 -7.21
C LEU A 106 2.69 -14.82 -7.08
N GLU A 107 3.71 -14.17 -6.54
CA GLU A 107 5.00 -14.80 -6.21
C GLU A 107 4.83 -15.92 -5.18
N ALA A 108 4.02 -15.69 -4.14
CA ALA A 108 3.81 -16.66 -3.08
C ALA A 108 2.93 -17.86 -3.51
N LEU A 109 1.90 -17.62 -4.34
CA LEU A 109 0.80 -18.58 -4.55
C LEU A 109 0.62 -19.05 -6.00
N GLY A 110 1.17 -18.35 -6.98
CA GLY A 110 1.01 -18.70 -8.39
C GLY A 110 1.75 -19.98 -8.77
N THR A 111 1.16 -20.79 -9.64
CA THR A 111 1.90 -21.87 -10.33
C THR A 111 2.96 -21.29 -11.28
N PRO A 112 3.96 -22.07 -11.75
CA PRO A 112 4.93 -21.58 -12.73
C PRO A 112 4.29 -20.94 -13.98
N ALA A 113 3.25 -21.58 -14.54
CA ALA A 113 2.51 -21.04 -15.67
C ALA A 113 1.76 -19.74 -15.33
N GLN A 114 1.16 -19.66 -14.14
CA GLN A 114 0.50 -18.44 -13.67
C GLN A 114 1.50 -17.31 -13.41
N LYS A 115 2.70 -17.60 -12.88
CA LYS A 115 3.75 -16.60 -12.67
C LYS A 115 4.26 -16.04 -14.00
N GLU A 116 4.50 -16.91 -14.98
CA GLU A 116 4.92 -16.47 -16.32
C GLU A 116 3.86 -15.59 -16.99
N LYS A 117 2.58 -15.97 -16.90
CA LYS A 117 1.47 -15.22 -17.52
C LYS A 117 1.11 -13.94 -16.78
N TRP A 118 1.01 -13.99 -15.44
CA TRP A 118 0.37 -12.94 -14.64
C TRP A 118 1.36 -12.08 -13.85
N LEU A 119 2.42 -12.68 -13.27
CA LEU A 119 3.39 -11.97 -12.43
C LEU A 119 4.46 -11.26 -13.27
N LYS A 120 5.10 -12.01 -14.17
CA LYS A 120 6.27 -11.53 -14.92
C LYS A 120 6.01 -10.20 -15.67
N PRO A 121 4.87 -9.99 -16.35
CA PRO A 121 4.62 -8.70 -17.00
C PRO A 121 4.52 -7.50 -16.04
N ILE A 122 4.08 -7.72 -14.79
CA ILE A 122 3.99 -6.69 -13.75
C ILE A 122 5.40 -6.39 -13.21
N VAL A 123 6.20 -7.43 -12.96
CA VAL A 123 7.63 -7.29 -12.56
C VAL A 123 8.43 -6.57 -13.65
N GLU A 124 8.17 -6.89 -14.91
CA GLU A 124 8.78 -6.21 -16.06
C GLU A 124 8.25 -4.79 -16.25
N GLY A 125 7.27 -4.33 -15.46
CA GLY A 125 6.68 -2.99 -15.55
C GLY A 125 5.90 -2.72 -16.85
N LYS A 126 5.62 -3.77 -17.64
CA LYS A 126 4.91 -3.66 -18.94
C LYS A 126 3.42 -3.47 -18.77
N VAL A 127 2.87 -3.96 -17.66
CA VAL A 127 1.46 -3.83 -17.32
C VAL A 127 1.28 -3.47 -15.86
N ARG A 128 0.15 -2.87 -15.54
CA ARG A 128 -0.34 -2.70 -14.17
C ARG A 128 -1.40 -3.73 -13.86
N SER A 129 -1.67 -3.90 -12.58
CA SER A 129 -2.64 -4.84 -12.05
C SER A 129 -3.64 -4.16 -11.13
N ALA A 130 -4.73 -4.86 -10.83
CA ALA A 130 -5.76 -4.42 -9.89
C ALA A 130 -6.30 -5.59 -9.04
N PHE A 131 -6.74 -5.28 -7.83
CA PHE A 131 -7.35 -6.26 -6.92
C PHE A 131 -8.83 -5.93 -6.71
N ALA A 132 -9.72 -6.74 -7.27
CA ALA A 132 -11.15 -6.50 -7.34
C ALA A 132 -11.89 -7.31 -6.26
N MET A 133 -12.09 -6.72 -5.09
CA MET A 133 -12.76 -7.38 -3.96
C MET A 133 -14.03 -6.66 -3.49
N THR A 134 -13.89 -5.39 -3.09
CA THR A 134 -14.96 -4.57 -2.52
C THR A 134 -16.13 -4.39 -3.48
N GLU A 135 -17.34 -4.30 -2.95
CA GLU A 135 -18.60 -4.20 -3.69
C GLU A 135 -19.44 -3.01 -3.21
N PRO A 136 -20.32 -2.46 -4.06
CA PRO A 136 -21.31 -1.50 -3.60
C PRO A 136 -22.33 -2.21 -2.68
N HIS A 137 -23.00 -1.45 -1.80
CA HIS A 137 -24.10 -1.98 -0.98
C HIS A 137 -25.14 -2.71 -1.86
N PRO A 138 -25.65 -3.90 -1.46
CA PRO A 138 -25.44 -4.60 -0.17
C PRO A 138 -24.22 -5.53 -0.08
N GLY A 139 -23.28 -5.46 -1.02
CA GLY A 139 -22.12 -6.34 -1.08
C GLY A 139 -21.00 -6.07 -0.06
N GLY A 140 -19.92 -6.85 -0.16
CA GLY A 140 -18.84 -6.88 0.81
C GLY A 140 -17.90 -5.66 0.80
N GLY A 141 -17.58 -5.17 2.00
CA GLY A 141 -16.55 -4.16 2.27
C GLY A 141 -15.67 -4.60 3.43
N SER A 142 -15.92 -4.07 4.63
CA SER A 142 -15.26 -4.50 5.87
C SER A 142 -15.53 -5.97 6.23
N ASP A 143 -16.68 -6.50 5.79
CA ASP A 143 -17.03 -7.91 5.89
C ASP A 143 -17.00 -8.57 4.50
N PRO A 144 -15.93 -9.33 4.17
CA PRO A 144 -15.84 -10.04 2.91
C PRO A 144 -16.88 -11.16 2.76
N SER A 145 -17.48 -11.67 3.84
CA SER A 145 -18.48 -12.74 3.76
C SER A 145 -19.75 -12.31 3.02
N MET A 146 -19.99 -11.00 2.95
CA MET A 146 -21.11 -10.34 2.25
C MET A 146 -20.88 -10.20 0.73
N ILE A 147 -19.74 -10.65 0.19
CA ILE A 147 -19.48 -10.61 -1.27
C ILE A 147 -20.58 -11.36 -2.04
N MET A 148 -21.16 -10.70 -3.04
CA MET A 148 -22.28 -11.17 -3.85
C MET A 148 -21.89 -11.46 -5.30
N THR A 149 -20.81 -10.87 -5.83
CA THR A 149 -20.32 -11.19 -7.19
C THR A 149 -20.12 -12.69 -7.31
N ARG A 150 -20.81 -13.33 -8.26
CA ARG A 150 -20.85 -14.78 -8.42
C ARG A 150 -20.01 -15.21 -9.62
N ALA A 151 -19.32 -16.34 -9.49
CA ALA A 151 -18.58 -17.01 -10.54
C ALA A 151 -19.08 -18.46 -10.65
N GLU A 152 -19.89 -18.74 -11.66
CA GLU A 152 -20.50 -20.06 -11.85
C GLU A 152 -19.69 -20.91 -12.81
N ARG A 153 -19.34 -22.12 -12.40
CA ARG A 153 -18.60 -23.04 -13.27
C ARG A 153 -19.50 -23.54 -14.41
N ARG A 154 -19.05 -23.37 -15.65
CA ARG A 154 -19.67 -23.90 -16.88
C ARG A 154 -18.59 -24.57 -17.72
N GLY A 155 -18.44 -25.88 -17.55
CA GLY A 155 -17.41 -26.67 -18.23
C GLY A 155 -16.00 -26.30 -17.76
N ASP A 156 -15.19 -25.81 -18.70
CA ASP A 156 -13.78 -25.40 -18.52
C ASP A 156 -13.63 -23.92 -18.09
N LYS A 157 -14.73 -23.21 -17.83
CA LYS A 157 -14.72 -21.78 -17.49
C LYS A 157 -15.63 -21.46 -16.32
N TYR A 158 -15.37 -20.33 -15.66
CA TYR A 158 -16.28 -19.65 -14.74
C TYR A 158 -16.94 -18.48 -15.47
N VAL A 159 -18.24 -18.31 -15.28
CA VAL A 159 -19.01 -17.17 -15.78
C VAL A 159 -19.31 -16.24 -14.62
N VAL A 160 -18.85 -15.00 -14.71
CA VAL A 160 -18.90 -14.01 -13.64
C VAL A 160 -20.03 -13.00 -13.88
N THR A 161 -20.82 -12.76 -12.83
CA THR A 161 -21.83 -11.69 -12.80
C THR A 161 -21.78 -10.96 -11.46
N GLY A 162 -21.81 -9.63 -11.47
CA GLY A 162 -21.77 -8.83 -10.27
C GLY A 162 -21.16 -7.45 -10.46
N ARG A 163 -20.81 -6.80 -9.36
CA ARG A 163 -20.26 -5.43 -9.35
C ARG A 163 -19.14 -5.32 -8.33
N LYS A 164 -18.12 -4.54 -8.66
CA LYS A 164 -17.01 -4.20 -7.77
C LYS A 164 -16.88 -2.69 -7.64
N TRP A 165 -16.42 -2.23 -6.49
CA TRP A 165 -16.40 -0.82 -6.12
C TRP A 165 -15.06 -0.45 -5.49
N PHE A 166 -14.56 0.76 -5.79
CA PHE A 166 -13.25 1.24 -5.36
C PHE A 166 -12.06 0.37 -5.81
N ILE A 167 -12.07 -0.11 -7.07
CA ILE A 167 -10.96 -0.90 -7.59
C ILE A 167 -9.85 0.03 -8.07
N THR A 168 -8.84 0.21 -7.23
CA THR A 168 -7.65 1.02 -7.48
C THR A 168 -6.89 0.53 -8.70
N GLY A 169 -6.49 1.46 -9.57
CA GLY A 169 -5.68 1.23 -10.76
C GLY A 169 -6.43 0.67 -11.96
N ALA A 170 -7.71 0.34 -11.82
CA ALA A 170 -8.43 -0.48 -12.80
C ALA A 170 -8.46 0.10 -14.23
N GLN A 171 -8.50 1.43 -14.40
CA GLN A 171 -8.55 2.01 -15.74
C GLN A 171 -7.24 1.83 -16.54
N GLN A 172 -6.11 1.61 -15.85
CA GLN A 172 -4.80 1.35 -16.48
C GLN A 172 -4.30 -0.07 -16.24
N ALA A 173 -5.03 -0.89 -15.50
CA ALA A 173 -4.66 -2.28 -15.25
C ALA A 173 -4.95 -3.16 -16.47
N SER A 174 -4.02 -4.06 -16.78
CA SER A 174 -4.26 -5.16 -17.73
C SER A 174 -4.61 -6.46 -17.01
N HIS A 175 -4.06 -6.67 -15.82
CA HIS A 175 -4.25 -7.89 -15.03
C HIS A 175 -5.13 -7.62 -13.80
N PHE A 176 -6.12 -8.47 -13.57
CA PHE A 176 -7.01 -8.34 -12.44
C PHE A 176 -7.02 -9.61 -11.61
N ILE A 177 -6.99 -9.47 -10.30
CA ILE A 177 -7.31 -10.55 -9.35
C ILE A 177 -8.70 -10.24 -8.79
N LEU A 178 -9.69 -11.05 -9.14
CA LEU A 178 -11.08 -10.94 -8.74
C LEU A 178 -11.41 -11.88 -7.59
N ILE A 179 -12.01 -11.36 -6.52
CA ILE A 179 -12.64 -12.19 -5.50
C ILE A 179 -14.13 -12.33 -5.81
N ALA A 180 -14.59 -13.56 -6.01
CA ALA A 180 -15.97 -13.87 -6.33
C ALA A 180 -16.45 -15.12 -5.59
N ARG A 181 -17.76 -15.22 -5.39
CA ARG A 181 -18.45 -16.36 -4.80
C ARG A 181 -18.57 -17.49 -5.82
N THR A 182 -17.99 -18.65 -5.52
CA THR A 182 -18.12 -19.88 -6.32
C THR A 182 -19.03 -20.91 -5.66
N SER A 183 -19.28 -20.80 -4.35
CA SER A 183 -20.25 -21.64 -3.64
C SER A 183 -20.91 -20.89 -2.48
N ASP A 184 -21.98 -21.48 -1.94
CA ASP A 184 -22.71 -20.93 -0.79
C ASP A 184 -22.14 -21.41 0.55
N ASP A 185 -20.99 -22.10 0.55
CA ASP A 185 -20.28 -22.46 1.78
C ASP A 185 -19.86 -21.16 2.53
N PRO A 186 -20.28 -20.97 3.80
CA PRO A 186 -20.00 -19.74 4.53
C PRO A 186 -18.51 -19.54 4.85
N ARG A 187 -17.70 -20.61 4.85
CA ARG A 187 -16.25 -20.58 5.15
C ARG A 187 -15.40 -20.63 3.88
N HIS A 188 -15.85 -21.35 2.86
CA HIS A 188 -15.11 -21.61 1.63
C HIS A 188 -15.86 -21.19 0.36
N GLY A 189 -16.79 -20.24 0.47
CA GLY A 189 -17.62 -19.78 -0.64
C GLY A 189 -16.91 -18.87 -1.65
N LEU A 190 -15.75 -18.31 -1.29
CA LEU A 190 -15.04 -17.31 -2.09
C LEU A 190 -13.81 -17.90 -2.77
N SER A 191 -13.59 -17.52 -4.02
CA SER A 191 -12.44 -17.89 -4.85
C SER A 191 -11.74 -16.66 -5.42
N ALA A 192 -10.46 -16.81 -5.76
CA ALA A 192 -9.67 -15.79 -6.46
C ALA A 192 -9.46 -16.23 -7.92
N LEU A 193 -9.89 -15.39 -8.85
CA LEU A 193 -9.85 -15.63 -10.30
C LEU A 193 -9.04 -14.52 -10.98
N MET A 194 -8.22 -14.86 -11.96
CA MET A 194 -7.42 -13.89 -12.70
C MET A 194 -8.03 -13.65 -14.08
N PHE A 195 -8.13 -12.39 -14.51
CA PHE A 195 -8.60 -12.06 -15.86
C PHE A 195 -7.81 -10.92 -16.49
N HIS A 196 -7.79 -10.91 -17.81
CA HIS A 196 -7.13 -9.88 -18.61
C HIS A 196 -8.15 -8.83 -19.05
N LYS A 197 -7.74 -7.56 -19.14
CA LYS A 197 -8.64 -6.45 -19.49
C LYS A 197 -9.37 -6.63 -20.82
N ASP A 198 -8.76 -7.33 -21.78
CA ASP A 198 -9.32 -7.52 -23.13
C ASP A 198 -10.36 -8.65 -23.20
N GLN A 199 -10.61 -9.38 -22.11
CA GLN A 199 -11.69 -10.37 -22.07
C GLN A 199 -13.05 -9.65 -22.10
N PRO A 200 -14.04 -10.14 -22.88
CA PRO A 200 -15.39 -9.55 -22.90
C PRO A 200 -16.20 -9.94 -21.67
N GLY A 201 -17.37 -9.32 -21.48
CA GLY A 201 -18.32 -9.65 -20.39
C GLY A 201 -18.09 -8.87 -19.09
N TRP A 202 -17.31 -7.79 -19.15
CA TRP A 202 -17.17 -6.83 -18.07
C TRP A 202 -16.92 -5.42 -18.63
N ARG A 203 -17.09 -4.40 -17.79
CA ARG A 203 -16.79 -3.01 -18.12
C ARG A 203 -16.46 -2.19 -16.88
N ILE A 204 -15.76 -1.06 -17.08
CA ILE A 204 -15.68 0.01 -16.09
C ILE A 204 -16.97 0.82 -16.19
N ALA A 205 -17.77 0.84 -15.12
CA ALA A 205 -19.00 1.63 -15.08
C ALA A 205 -18.72 3.12 -14.90
N ARG A 206 -17.76 3.46 -14.02
CA ARG A 206 -17.23 4.80 -13.82
C ARG A 206 -15.91 4.79 -13.08
N ARG A 207 -15.15 5.88 -13.24
CA ARG A 207 -14.08 6.29 -12.32
C ARG A 207 -14.70 7.11 -11.19
N ILE A 208 -14.35 6.80 -9.95
CA ILE A 208 -14.90 7.41 -8.75
C ILE A 208 -14.01 8.59 -8.38
N GLU A 209 -14.59 9.80 -8.39
CA GLU A 209 -13.93 10.99 -7.87
C GLU A 209 -13.75 10.86 -6.34
N ILE A 210 -12.56 11.19 -5.86
CA ILE A 210 -12.20 11.10 -4.44
C ILE A 210 -11.59 12.41 -3.95
N MET A 211 -11.40 12.54 -2.64
CA MET A 211 -10.63 13.64 -2.03
C MET A 211 -9.23 13.78 -2.66
N GLY A 212 -8.71 12.68 -3.19
CA GLY A 212 -7.47 12.61 -3.93
C GLY A 212 -6.25 12.55 -3.01
N PRO A 213 -5.05 12.49 -3.59
CA PRO A 213 -4.75 12.19 -4.99
C PRO A 213 -5.24 10.79 -5.40
N GLU A 214 -5.37 10.56 -6.69
CA GLU A 214 -5.67 9.24 -7.23
C GLU A 214 -4.38 8.51 -7.60
N GLU A 215 -4.39 7.18 -7.55
CA GLU A 215 -3.33 6.36 -8.18
C GLU A 215 -3.53 6.35 -9.71
N HIS A 216 -2.49 5.98 -10.48
CA HIS A 216 -2.60 5.78 -11.93
C HIS A 216 -3.74 4.82 -12.27
N GLY A 217 -4.72 5.28 -13.05
CA GLY A 217 -5.92 4.51 -13.39
C GLY A 217 -7.09 4.65 -12.41
N GLY A 218 -6.93 5.45 -11.35
CA GLY A 218 -7.99 5.87 -10.43
C GLY A 218 -8.65 4.74 -9.63
N HIS A 219 -9.73 5.06 -8.95
CA HIS A 219 -10.59 4.07 -8.31
C HIS A 219 -11.82 3.85 -9.18
N CYS A 220 -12.08 2.62 -9.59
CA CYS A 220 -13.20 2.35 -10.51
C CYS A 220 -14.30 1.51 -9.87
N GLU A 221 -15.51 1.71 -10.40
CA GLU A 221 -16.61 0.78 -10.26
C GLU A 221 -16.64 -0.12 -11.49
N LEU A 222 -16.66 -1.44 -11.28
CA LEU A 222 -16.63 -2.46 -12.33
C LEU A 222 -17.96 -3.20 -12.34
N GLU A 223 -18.42 -3.57 -13.54
CA GLU A 223 -19.59 -4.42 -13.73
C GLU A 223 -19.21 -5.64 -14.55
N PHE A 224 -19.71 -6.80 -14.13
CA PHE A 224 -19.52 -8.08 -14.76
C PHE A 224 -20.87 -8.62 -15.19
N ASP A 225 -21.00 -8.91 -16.47
CA ASP A 225 -22.17 -9.52 -17.08
C ASP A 225 -21.71 -10.59 -18.07
N GLY A 226 -21.37 -11.75 -17.53
CA GLY A 226 -20.97 -12.90 -18.33
C GLY A 226 -19.48 -12.97 -18.69
N LEU A 227 -18.60 -12.31 -17.93
CA LEU A 227 -17.14 -12.48 -18.07
C LEU A 227 -16.77 -13.97 -17.90
N LYS A 228 -16.02 -14.52 -18.85
CA LYS A 228 -15.63 -15.94 -18.85
C LYS A 228 -14.16 -16.10 -18.51
N ILE A 229 -13.88 -16.70 -17.36
CA ILE A 229 -12.51 -16.93 -16.88
C ILE A 229 -12.19 -18.43 -16.95
N PRO A 230 -11.11 -18.86 -17.63
CA PRO A 230 -10.69 -20.27 -17.66
C PRO A 230 -10.41 -20.84 -16.26
N VAL A 231 -10.66 -22.14 -16.07
CA VAL A 231 -10.43 -22.81 -14.76
C VAL A 231 -8.97 -22.74 -14.31
N GLU A 232 -8.01 -22.71 -15.24
CA GLU A 232 -6.58 -22.60 -14.97
C GLU A 232 -6.15 -21.22 -14.47
N ASP A 233 -6.97 -20.19 -14.68
CA ASP A 233 -6.75 -18.84 -14.17
C ASP A 233 -7.31 -18.66 -12.73
N MET A 234 -7.71 -19.75 -12.08
CA MET A 234 -8.01 -19.78 -10.66
C MET A 234 -6.73 -19.86 -9.81
N LEU A 235 -6.57 -18.92 -8.87
CA LEU A 235 -5.41 -18.88 -8.00
C LEU A 235 -5.59 -19.78 -6.78
N VAL A 236 -4.65 -20.70 -6.55
CA VAL A 236 -4.62 -21.72 -5.46
C VAL A 236 -5.72 -22.79 -5.53
N GLY A 237 -6.92 -22.47 -6.03
CA GLY A 237 -8.03 -23.40 -6.17
C GLY A 237 -9.34 -22.85 -5.61
N GLU A 238 -10.42 -23.60 -5.87
CA GLU A 238 -11.78 -23.19 -5.54
C GLU A 238 -11.99 -23.10 -4.02
N GLY A 239 -12.70 -22.07 -3.56
CA GLY A 239 -12.97 -21.81 -2.15
C GLY A 239 -11.78 -21.29 -1.34
N ARG A 240 -10.67 -20.95 -2.00
CA ARG A 240 -9.43 -20.45 -1.36
C ARG A 240 -9.26 -18.93 -1.46
N GLY A 241 -10.28 -18.19 -1.90
CA GLY A 241 -10.25 -16.74 -2.07
C GLY A 241 -9.93 -15.97 -0.79
N MET A 242 -10.44 -16.43 0.36
CA MET A 242 -10.07 -15.82 1.66
C MET A 242 -8.61 -16.06 2.03
N LYS A 243 -8.04 -17.23 1.71
CA LYS A 243 -6.61 -17.50 1.90
C LYS A 243 -5.77 -16.53 1.05
N VAL A 244 -6.10 -16.41 -0.24
CA VAL A 244 -5.41 -15.47 -1.16
C VAL A 244 -5.49 -14.04 -0.62
N THR A 245 -6.68 -13.62 -0.19
CA THR A 245 -6.91 -12.28 0.36
C THR A 245 -6.04 -12.03 1.60
N GLN A 246 -5.92 -12.97 2.52
CA GLN A 246 -5.09 -12.79 3.72
C GLN A 246 -3.59 -12.78 3.39
N VAL A 247 -3.13 -13.66 2.49
CA VAL A 247 -1.73 -13.68 2.04
C VAL A 247 -1.34 -12.39 1.34
N ARG A 248 -2.29 -11.75 0.64
CA ARG A 248 -2.10 -10.45 0.00
C ARG A 248 -2.15 -9.29 1.01
N LEU A 249 -3.24 -9.18 1.77
CA LEU A 249 -3.52 -8.00 2.60
C LEU A 249 -2.59 -7.88 3.81
N GLY A 250 -2.13 -8.98 4.40
CA GLY A 250 -1.21 -8.94 5.55
C GLY A 250 0.07 -8.13 5.23
N PRO A 251 0.87 -8.56 4.24
CA PRO A 251 2.04 -7.82 3.79
C PRO A 251 1.70 -6.44 3.22
N ALA A 252 0.65 -6.30 2.41
CA ALA A 252 0.29 -5.01 1.79
C ALA A 252 -0.03 -3.91 2.83
N ARG A 253 -0.73 -4.24 3.91
CA ARG A 253 -0.98 -3.31 5.03
C ARG A 253 0.33 -2.81 5.63
N LEU A 254 1.32 -3.68 5.77
CA LEU A 254 2.60 -3.32 6.32
C LEU A 254 3.42 -2.45 5.36
N THR A 255 3.43 -2.76 4.06
CA THR A 255 4.13 -1.91 3.07
C THR A 255 3.47 -0.53 2.91
N HIS A 256 2.16 -0.43 3.16
CA HIS A 256 1.50 0.86 3.34
C HIS A 256 2.05 1.63 4.54
N CYS A 257 2.19 0.99 5.71
CA CYS A 257 2.77 1.63 6.90
C CYS A 257 4.17 2.17 6.63
N MET A 258 5.04 1.38 5.99
CA MET A 258 6.41 1.78 5.66
C MET A 258 6.43 3.06 4.80
N ARG A 259 5.58 3.11 3.76
CA ARG A 259 5.42 4.28 2.89
C ARG A 259 4.85 5.49 3.63
N TRP A 260 3.83 5.29 4.46
CA TRP A 260 3.19 6.36 5.23
C TRP A 260 4.13 6.99 6.26
N LEU A 261 5.02 6.21 6.86
CA LEU A 261 6.09 6.74 7.72
C LEU A 261 7.04 7.66 6.95
N GLY A 262 7.39 7.30 5.71
CA GLY A 262 8.15 8.17 4.79
C GLY A 262 7.51 9.55 4.60
N LEU A 263 6.21 9.60 4.29
CA LEU A 263 5.47 10.87 4.16
C LEU A 263 5.32 11.60 5.49
N SER A 264 5.16 10.89 6.59
CA SER A 264 5.07 11.51 7.93
C SER A 264 6.36 12.24 8.28
N LYS A 265 7.53 11.62 8.01
CA LYS A 265 8.85 12.28 8.13
C LYS A 265 8.94 13.49 7.21
N ARG A 266 8.50 13.37 5.95
CA ARG A 266 8.49 14.48 4.98
C ARG A 266 7.65 15.68 5.44
N CYS A 267 6.49 15.46 6.05
CA CYS A 267 5.69 16.52 6.64
C CYS A 267 6.46 17.28 7.73
N VAL A 268 7.16 16.56 8.61
CA VAL A 268 8.00 17.15 9.66
C VAL A 268 9.18 17.92 9.06
N GLU A 269 9.84 17.40 8.02
CA GLU A 269 10.93 18.11 7.31
C GLU A 269 10.46 19.47 6.79
N ILE A 270 9.32 19.50 6.07
CA ILE A 270 8.76 20.73 5.48
C ILE A 270 8.36 21.72 6.59
N ALA A 271 7.73 21.24 7.66
CA ALA A 271 7.33 22.07 8.80
C ALA A 271 8.54 22.67 9.52
N ARG A 272 9.58 21.87 9.77
CA ARG A 272 10.81 22.31 10.45
C ARG A 272 11.58 23.34 9.62
N ALA A 273 11.72 23.10 8.32
CA ALA A 273 12.38 24.05 7.42
C ALA A 273 11.68 25.42 7.45
N TYR A 274 10.35 25.45 7.33
CA TYR A 274 9.60 26.71 7.40
C TYR A 274 9.69 27.37 8.78
N ALA A 275 9.58 26.58 9.85
CA ALA A 275 9.62 27.12 11.22
C ALA A 275 10.97 27.75 11.58
N ALA A 276 12.07 27.25 11.00
CA ALA A 276 13.42 27.76 11.24
C ALA A 276 13.66 29.16 10.65
N GLU A 277 12.94 29.51 9.59
CA GLU A 277 13.14 30.78 8.86
C GLU A 277 12.00 31.79 9.12
N ARG A 278 10.79 31.31 9.39
CA ARG A 278 9.62 32.17 9.56
C ARG A 278 9.64 32.86 10.92
N TYR A 279 9.56 34.19 10.89
CA TYR A 279 9.32 35.01 12.08
C TYR A 279 7.82 35.30 12.27
N GLY A 280 7.40 35.37 13.53
CA GLY A 280 6.11 35.89 13.94
C GLY A 280 6.25 36.52 15.33
N PHE A 281 5.68 37.72 15.52
CA PHE A 281 5.75 38.47 16.78
C PHE A 281 7.18 38.54 17.37
N GLY A 282 8.18 38.88 16.56
CA GLY A 282 9.56 39.12 17.01
C GLY A 282 10.45 37.88 17.23
N GLN A 283 9.93 36.66 17.08
CA GLN A 283 10.71 35.42 17.24
C GLN A 283 10.46 34.43 16.10
N ARG A 284 11.41 33.51 15.86
CA ARG A 284 11.19 32.44 14.89
C ARG A 284 10.10 31.51 15.39
N LEU A 285 9.39 30.88 14.47
CA LEU A 285 8.39 29.87 14.85
C LEU A 285 9.06 28.68 15.56
N ALA A 286 10.28 28.30 15.17
CA ALA A 286 11.05 27.23 15.82
C ALA A 286 11.38 27.51 17.30
N ASP A 287 11.44 28.77 17.71
CA ASP A 287 11.73 29.17 19.10
C ASP A 287 10.46 29.20 19.97
N ARG A 288 9.28 28.96 19.38
CA ARG A 288 8.01 28.91 20.12
C ARG A 288 7.82 27.55 20.76
N GLU A 289 7.63 27.52 22.07
CA GLU A 289 7.29 26.29 22.82
C GLU A 289 6.10 25.53 22.19
N SER A 290 5.05 26.25 21.76
CA SER A 290 3.89 25.65 21.10
C SER A 290 4.21 24.90 19.80
N VAL A 291 5.24 25.33 19.07
CA VAL A 291 5.71 24.66 17.84
C VAL A 291 6.63 23.50 18.19
N GLN A 292 7.52 23.69 19.16
CA GLN A 292 8.42 22.64 19.66
C GLN A 292 7.63 21.44 20.22
N MET A 293 6.59 21.69 21.02
CA MET A 293 5.70 20.65 21.53
C MET A 293 5.03 19.84 20.42
N LYS A 294 4.51 20.52 19.38
CA LYS A 294 3.87 19.85 18.23
C LYS A 294 4.86 18.96 17.47
N LEU A 295 6.05 19.47 17.18
CA LEU A 295 7.07 18.72 16.47
C LEU A 295 7.65 17.56 17.32
N GLY A 296 7.78 17.77 18.63
CA GLY A 296 8.19 16.72 19.58
C GLY A 296 7.19 15.57 19.67
N ASP A 297 5.89 15.89 19.77
CA ASP A 297 4.82 14.89 19.75
C ASP A 297 4.83 14.07 18.45
N LEU A 298 4.91 14.74 17.29
CA LEU A 298 5.01 14.04 16.01
C LEU A 298 6.24 13.14 15.93
N ALA A 299 7.42 13.62 16.36
CA ALA A 299 8.64 12.83 16.33
C ALA A 299 8.50 11.54 17.16
N MET A 300 7.97 11.65 18.37
CA MET A 300 7.69 10.51 19.24
C MET A 300 6.69 9.54 18.59
N ARG A 301 5.58 10.05 18.06
CA ARG A 301 4.50 9.21 17.51
C ARG A 301 4.90 8.52 16.21
N ILE A 302 5.72 9.17 15.38
CA ILE A 302 6.37 8.54 14.21
C ILE A 302 7.27 7.40 14.68
N GLU A 303 8.11 7.62 15.69
CA GLU A 303 9.01 6.57 16.21
C GLU A 303 8.22 5.38 16.78
N ILE A 304 7.15 5.62 17.54
CA ILE A 304 6.23 4.55 17.98
C ILE A 304 5.70 3.75 16.78
N GLY A 305 5.30 4.44 15.70
CA GLY A 305 4.87 3.80 14.46
C GLY A 305 5.96 2.95 13.81
N ARG A 306 7.20 3.45 13.76
CA ARG A 306 8.37 2.73 13.23
C ARG A 306 8.65 1.45 14.03
N ILE A 307 8.60 1.50 15.35
CA ILE A 307 8.81 0.32 16.20
C ILE A 307 7.70 -0.72 16.02
N LEU A 308 6.44 -0.31 15.96
CA LEU A 308 5.32 -1.24 15.71
C LEU A 308 5.43 -1.90 14.34
N MET A 309 5.78 -1.12 13.32
CA MET A 309 6.00 -1.59 11.96
C MET A 309 7.18 -2.57 11.89
N MET A 310 8.32 -2.25 12.53
CA MET A 310 9.48 -3.13 12.58
C MET A 310 9.21 -4.43 13.35
N LYS A 311 8.45 -4.39 14.44
CA LYS A 311 8.01 -5.60 15.14
C LYS A 311 7.15 -6.49 14.25
N ALA A 312 6.22 -5.90 13.50
CA ALA A 312 5.39 -6.64 12.56
C ALA A 312 6.23 -7.24 11.42
N ALA A 313 7.20 -6.50 10.90
CA ALA A 313 8.13 -6.97 9.88
C ALA A 313 8.97 -8.16 10.38
N TRP A 314 9.54 -8.04 11.58
CA TRP A 314 10.29 -9.12 12.24
C TRP A 314 9.46 -10.38 12.44
N GLU A 315 8.20 -10.23 12.86
CA GLU A 315 7.27 -11.34 13.02
C GLU A 315 7.00 -12.08 11.69
N LEU A 316 6.86 -11.35 10.59
CA LEU A 316 6.69 -11.94 9.26
C LEU A 316 7.95 -12.65 8.77
N ASP A 317 9.13 -12.06 8.99
CA ASP A 317 10.41 -12.62 8.54
C ASP A 317 10.75 -13.95 9.23
N ARG A 318 10.32 -14.13 10.48
CA ARG A 318 10.45 -15.42 11.19
C ARG A 318 9.33 -16.43 10.88
N GLY A 319 8.47 -16.13 9.91
CA GLY A 319 7.39 -17.02 9.44
C GLY A 319 6.06 -16.91 10.20
N GLY A 320 5.95 -15.96 11.14
CA GLY A 320 4.71 -15.66 11.84
C GLY A 320 3.68 -14.94 10.95
N PHE A 321 2.42 -14.91 11.38
CA PHE A 321 1.35 -14.22 10.65
C PHE A 321 1.20 -12.74 10.99
N ALA A 322 1.83 -12.27 12.07
CA ALA A 322 1.86 -10.86 12.51
C ALA A 322 0.49 -10.16 12.59
N ARG A 323 -0.60 -10.87 12.89
CA ARG A 323 -1.96 -10.33 12.74
C ARG A 323 -2.25 -9.17 13.69
N LYS A 324 -1.81 -9.28 14.95
CA LYS A 324 -1.96 -8.22 15.96
C LYS A 324 -1.01 -7.07 15.66
N GLU A 325 0.24 -7.40 15.35
CA GLU A 325 1.33 -6.48 15.09
C GLU A 325 1.01 -5.58 13.90
N VAL A 326 0.59 -6.17 12.77
CA VAL A 326 0.15 -5.43 11.58
C VAL A 326 -1.07 -4.56 11.87
N SER A 327 -2.02 -5.04 12.68
CA SER A 327 -3.21 -4.24 13.04
C SER A 327 -2.87 -3.03 13.92
N MET A 328 -1.97 -3.20 14.90
CA MET A 328 -1.47 -2.10 15.72
C MET A 328 -0.68 -1.10 14.88
N ALA A 329 0.25 -1.59 14.03
CA ALA A 329 1.05 -0.75 13.16
C ALA A 329 0.17 0.05 12.19
N LYS A 330 -0.81 -0.59 11.54
CA LYS A 330 -1.73 0.10 10.62
C LYS A 330 -2.45 1.23 11.30
N VAL A 331 -3.11 0.97 12.44
CA VAL A 331 -3.92 1.98 13.13
C VAL A 331 -3.03 3.14 13.58
N GLN A 332 -1.88 2.85 14.20
CA GLN A 332 -0.97 3.89 14.65
C GLN A 332 -0.46 4.74 13.48
N VAL A 333 0.10 4.11 12.46
CA VAL A 333 0.77 4.82 11.36
C VAL A 333 -0.21 5.60 10.49
N ALA A 334 -1.41 5.05 10.22
CA ALA A 334 -2.43 5.76 9.45
C ALA A 334 -2.87 7.06 10.15
N ASN A 335 -3.05 7.03 11.47
CA ASN A 335 -3.43 8.22 12.23
C ASN A 335 -2.26 9.20 12.38
N VAL A 336 -1.03 8.72 12.57
CA VAL A 336 0.17 9.57 12.63
C VAL A 336 0.42 10.29 11.31
N LEU A 337 0.21 9.64 10.17
CA LEU A 337 0.33 10.30 8.86
C LEU A 337 -0.63 11.49 8.73
N HIS A 338 -1.89 11.29 9.13
CA HIS A 338 -2.89 12.36 9.07
C HIS A 338 -2.53 13.53 9.99
N ASP A 339 -2.11 13.24 11.21
CA ASP A 339 -1.71 14.27 12.18
C ASP A 339 -0.41 15.00 11.76
N ALA A 340 0.55 14.28 11.18
CA ALA A 340 1.77 14.87 10.66
C ALA A 340 1.48 15.86 9.53
N ALA A 341 0.59 15.49 8.60
CA ALA A 341 0.15 16.38 7.53
C ALA A 341 -0.60 17.61 8.07
N ASP A 342 -1.56 17.41 8.97
CA ASP A 342 -2.34 18.48 9.59
C ASP A 342 -1.48 19.51 10.33
N VAL A 343 -0.60 19.02 11.22
CA VAL A 343 0.31 19.87 12.00
C VAL A 343 1.30 20.58 11.08
N ALA A 344 1.82 19.91 10.04
CA ALA A 344 2.73 20.54 9.09
C ALA A 344 2.04 21.66 8.30
N ILE A 345 0.79 21.47 7.88
CA ILE A 345 -0.02 22.52 7.26
C ILE A 345 -0.20 23.68 8.24
N GLN A 346 -0.57 23.39 9.49
CA GLN A 346 -0.80 24.41 10.51
C GLN A 346 0.46 25.26 10.80
N ILE A 347 1.65 24.64 10.83
CA ILE A 347 2.93 25.35 11.01
C ILE A 347 3.27 26.21 9.78
N ASN A 348 2.97 25.72 8.58
CA ASN A 348 3.19 26.47 7.33
C ASN A 348 2.14 27.54 7.04
N GLY A 349 1.01 27.55 7.77
CA GLY A 349 -0.10 28.48 7.54
C GLY A 349 -0.65 28.39 6.12
N ALA A 350 -0.97 29.54 5.51
CA ALA A 350 -1.53 29.59 4.16
C ALA A 350 -0.67 28.88 3.10
N ARG A 351 0.67 28.90 3.25
CA ARG A 351 1.60 28.17 2.38
C ARG A 351 1.34 26.67 2.42
N GLY A 352 1.06 26.12 3.60
CA GLY A 352 0.78 24.69 3.78
C GLY A 352 -0.56 24.26 3.19
N TYR A 353 -1.54 25.16 3.17
CA TYR A 353 -2.85 24.92 2.56
C TYR A 353 -2.81 25.01 1.02
N SER A 354 -1.83 25.72 0.47
CA SER A 354 -1.65 25.93 -0.96
C SER A 354 -0.85 24.83 -1.64
N LYS A 355 -0.89 24.80 -2.97
CA LYS A 355 -0.05 23.94 -3.82
C LYS A 355 1.42 24.39 -3.90
N ASP A 356 1.83 25.40 -3.13
CA ASP A 356 3.24 25.79 -2.98
C ASP A 356 4.03 24.74 -2.18
N THR A 357 3.35 23.80 -1.55
CA THR A 357 3.93 22.64 -0.89
C THR A 357 3.15 21.39 -1.22
N VAL A 358 3.79 20.23 -1.10
CA VAL A 358 3.12 18.93 -1.23
C VAL A 358 2.24 18.58 -0.02
N LEU A 359 2.20 19.42 1.02
CA LEU A 359 1.45 19.12 2.25
C LEU A 359 -0.06 18.98 2.00
N GLU A 360 -0.64 19.80 1.14
CA GLU A 360 -2.06 19.69 0.76
C GLU A 360 -2.37 18.32 0.14
N TRP A 361 -1.46 17.82 -0.70
CA TRP A 361 -1.56 16.52 -1.35
C TRP A 361 -1.49 15.41 -0.30
N ILE A 362 -0.51 15.50 0.63
CA ILE A 362 -0.31 14.48 1.66
C ILE A 362 -1.51 14.45 2.61
N TYR A 363 -2.08 15.60 2.98
CA TYR A 363 -3.26 15.67 3.85
C TYR A 363 -4.48 14.96 3.23
N ARG A 364 -4.76 15.24 1.95
CA ARG A 364 -5.85 14.58 1.22
C ARG A 364 -5.60 13.07 1.09
N TYR A 365 -4.38 12.67 0.77
CA TYR A 365 -3.96 11.27 0.73
C TYR A 365 -4.07 10.57 2.09
N ALA A 366 -3.68 11.23 3.17
CA ALA A 366 -3.65 10.66 4.51
C ALA A 366 -5.04 10.23 4.98
N ARG A 367 -6.09 10.92 4.55
CA ARG A 367 -7.46 10.59 4.97
C ARG A 367 -7.86 9.16 4.59
N GLN A 368 -7.45 8.66 3.43
CA GLN A 368 -7.79 7.30 3.00
C GLN A 368 -7.03 6.22 3.78
N ALA A 369 -5.88 6.52 4.40
CA ALA A 369 -5.07 5.55 5.13
C ALA A 369 -5.85 4.83 6.24
N ARG A 370 -6.85 5.51 6.82
CA ARG A 370 -7.76 5.00 7.86
C ARG A 370 -8.89 4.11 7.33
N LEU A 371 -9.02 3.97 6.00
CA LEU A 371 -10.10 3.26 5.32
C LEU A 371 -9.56 2.06 4.51
N VAL A 372 -8.49 2.28 3.75
CA VAL A 372 -7.97 1.30 2.79
C VAL A 372 -7.40 0.06 3.48
N ASP A 373 -7.51 -1.09 2.79
CA ASP A 373 -7.08 -2.42 3.27
C ASP A 373 -7.65 -2.82 4.66
N GLY A 374 -8.80 -2.23 5.03
CA GLY A 374 -9.55 -2.47 6.26
C GLY A 374 -9.59 -1.23 7.13
N ALA A 375 -10.78 -0.74 7.47
CA ALA A 375 -10.92 0.45 8.31
C ALA A 375 -10.28 0.27 9.70
N ASP A 376 -9.91 1.37 10.36
CA ASP A 376 -9.35 1.35 11.72
C ASP A 376 -10.21 0.51 12.69
N GLU A 377 -11.53 0.58 12.56
CA GLU A 377 -12.50 -0.15 13.38
C GLU A 377 -12.38 -1.66 13.20
N VAL A 378 -12.10 -2.13 11.98
CA VAL A 378 -11.88 -3.56 11.69
C VAL A 378 -10.62 -4.04 12.41
N HIS A 379 -9.56 -3.25 12.36
CA HIS A 379 -8.31 -3.58 13.05
C HIS A 379 -8.47 -3.55 14.58
N LYS A 380 -9.18 -2.57 15.13
CA LYS A 380 -9.49 -2.51 16.57
C LYS A 380 -10.36 -3.69 17.01
N MET A 381 -11.32 -4.11 16.20
CA MET A 381 -12.11 -5.32 16.46
C MET A 381 -11.23 -6.58 16.48
N VAL A 382 -10.29 -6.71 15.53
CA VAL A 382 -9.32 -7.81 15.51
C VAL A 382 -8.46 -7.81 16.77
N LEU A 383 -7.95 -6.65 17.19
CA LEU A 383 -7.16 -6.52 18.41
C LEU A 383 -7.96 -6.89 19.66
N ASN A 384 -9.22 -6.46 19.75
CA ASN A 384 -10.11 -6.81 20.85
C ASN A 384 -10.35 -8.32 20.92
N ARG A 385 -10.51 -8.99 19.78
CA ARG A 385 -10.64 -10.45 19.73
C ARG A 385 -9.41 -11.14 20.33
N PHE A 386 -8.21 -10.74 19.92
CA PHE A 386 -6.97 -11.26 20.47
C PHE A 386 -6.79 -10.95 21.95
N LEU A 387 -7.18 -9.75 22.39
CA LEU A 387 -7.14 -9.38 23.81
C LEU A 387 -8.03 -10.31 24.65
N ASN A 388 -9.23 -10.64 24.16
CA ASN A 388 -10.13 -11.56 24.83
C ASN A 388 -9.65 -13.01 24.81
N GLU A 389 -9.05 -13.46 23.70
CA GLU A 389 -8.55 -14.83 23.55
C GLU A 389 -7.28 -15.09 24.37
N GLU A 390 -6.41 -14.08 24.49
CA GLU A 390 -5.10 -14.23 25.15
C GLU A 390 -5.06 -13.68 26.58
N GLU A 391 -6.02 -12.84 26.97
CA GLU A 391 -6.08 -12.15 28.25
C GLU A 391 -4.74 -11.47 28.60
N ARG A 392 -4.15 -11.79 29.76
CA ARG A 392 -2.83 -11.28 30.18
C ARG A 392 -1.71 -11.66 29.20
N GLY A 393 -1.89 -12.74 28.45
CA GLY A 393 -0.97 -13.21 27.42
C GLY A 393 -0.82 -12.25 26.23
N PHE A 394 -1.75 -11.32 26.02
CA PHE A 394 -1.66 -10.33 24.94
C PHE A 394 -0.36 -9.53 24.97
N TRP A 395 0.16 -9.24 26.17
CA TRP A 395 1.38 -8.47 26.39
C TRP A 395 2.60 -9.34 26.73
N ARG A 396 2.54 -10.66 26.50
CA ARG A 396 3.67 -11.54 26.82
C ARG A 396 4.86 -11.28 25.91
N TRP A 397 6.06 -11.46 26.47
CA TRP A 397 7.28 -11.58 25.68
C TRP A 397 7.48 -13.05 25.30
N THR A 398 7.77 -13.33 24.03
CA THR A 398 8.19 -14.67 23.60
C THR A 398 9.60 -14.94 24.09
N VAL A 399 9.84 -16.12 24.68
CA VAL A 399 11.18 -16.53 25.11
C VAL A 399 11.94 -17.11 23.93
N GLU A 400 13.24 -16.82 23.83
CA GLU A 400 14.08 -17.42 22.80
C GLU A 400 14.06 -18.95 22.91
N GLY A 401 13.84 -19.64 21.79
CA GLY A 401 13.67 -21.11 21.76
C GLY A 401 12.23 -21.60 22.01
N GLU A 402 11.28 -20.72 22.37
CA GLU A 402 9.84 -21.03 22.27
C GLU A 402 9.37 -20.84 20.82
N ALA A 403 9.67 -21.81 19.95
CA ALA A 403 9.00 -21.99 18.65
C ALA A 403 9.23 -23.40 18.11
#